data_AF-A0A3D0MFY8-F1
#
_entry.id   AF-A0A3D0MFY8-F1
#
_cell.length_a   1.000
_cell.length_b   1.000
_cell.length_c   1.000
_cell.angle_alpha   90.00
_cell.angle_beta   90.00
_cell.angle_gamma   90.00
#
_symmetry.space_group_name_H-M   'P 1'
#
loop_
_entity.id
_entity.type
_entity.pdbx_description
1 polymer ?
#
loop_
_entity_poly.entity_id
_entity_poly.type
_entity_poly.pdbx_seq_one_letter_code
_entity_poly.pdbx_strand_id
1 'polypeptide(L)'
;MKGRTTMTPPMPQHTSAKPSGSAFPSQGASAGFGSMSTPSQLTALDGRLGWLDLNTRAPVVNHALNIMFSAAMQDGTDANRAGRFLLALWSPDQYPLDLNDLGYFDRELNYACRHLANFIIACQVSFRQLVTLSDMEPIFAAWGEEHQ
;
A
#
# COMPACT_ATOMS: atom_id res chain seq x y z
N MET A 1 6.83 51.30 -58.22
CA MET A 1 5.66 52.17 -57.96
C MET A 1 5.29 52.09 -56.48
N LYS A 2 4.85 53.23 -55.91
CA LYS A 2 3.82 53.41 -54.86
C LYS A 2 3.31 52.14 -54.11
N GLY A 3 3.25 52.09 -52.78
CA GLY A 3 3.69 53.06 -51.77
C GLY A 3 3.37 52.65 -50.31
N ARG A 4 3.82 53.52 -49.38
CA ARG A 4 3.43 53.76 -47.97
C ARG A 4 2.03 53.23 -47.54
N THR A 5 1.76 52.95 -46.26
CA THR A 5 1.88 53.86 -45.09
C THR A 5 1.82 53.01 -43.80
N THR A 6 2.83 52.96 -42.92
CA THR A 6 3.09 53.86 -41.77
C THR A 6 1.92 54.02 -40.78
N MET A 7 2.11 53.57 -39.54
CA MET A 7 1.76 54.34 -38.34
C MET A 7 2.73 54.02 -37.19
N THR A 8 2.91 54.98 -36.28
CA THR A 8 4.08 55.14 -35.39
C THR A 8 3.61 55.51 -33.95
N PRO A 9 4.50 55.57 -32.93
CA PRO A 9 4.13 55.50 -31.50
C PRO A 9 3.85 56.90 -30.90
N PRO A 10 3.65 57.12 -29.57
CA PRO A 10 4.70 57.04 -28.51
C PRO A 10 4.13 56.30 -27.24
N MET A 11 4.58 56.40 -25.97
CA MET A 11 5.67 57.10 -25.27
C MET A 11 6.03 56.37 -23.94
N PRO A 12 7.27 56.38 -23.43
CA PRO A 12 7.57 56.03 -22.04
C PRO A 12 7.55 57.28 -21.12
N GLN A 13 7.08 57.14 -19.87
CA GLN A 13 7.55 57.83 -18.64
C GLN A 13 6.49 57.79 -17.52
N HIS A 14 6.95 57.55 -16.27
CA HIS A 14 6.54 58.15 -14.98
C HIS A 14 7.11 57.27 -13.85
N THR A 15 8.36 57.48 -13.42
CA THR A 15 8.75 58.37 -12.30
C THR A 15 8.18 58.00 -10.92
N SER A 16 9.06 57.42 -10.09
CA SER A 16 9.22 57.69 -8.65
C SER A 16 8.01 57.69 -7.70
N ALA A 17 7.98 56.70 -6.79
CA ALA A 17 7.87 56.97 -5.34
C ALA A 17 8.22 55.73 -4.48
N LYS A 18 9.27 55.84 -3.65
CA LYS A 18 9.29 55.16 -2.34
C LYS A 18 8.36 55.96 -1.40
N PRO A 19 7.77 55.30 -0.41
CA PRO A 19 8.10 55.75 0.94
C PRO A 19 8.53 54.59 1.86
N SER A 20 9.53 54.86 2.68
CA SER A 20 9.79 54.06 3.89
C SER A 20 8.65 54.29 4.89
N GLY A 21 8.19 53.22 5.55
CA GLY A 21 7.14 53.28 6.57
C GLY A 21 7.31 52.16 7.58
N SER A 22 8.24 52.34 8.52
CA SER A 22 8.46 51.42 9.64
C SER A 22 7.29 51.47 10.61
N ALA A 23 6.65 50.32 10.88
CA ALA A 23 5.80 50.13 12.05
C ALA A 23 5.82 48.65 12.50
N PHE A 24 6.67 48.33 13.48
CA PHE A 24 6.39 47.24 14.42
C PHE A 24 5.40 47.76 15.47
N PRO A 25 4.58 46.87 16.05
CA PRO A 25 4.88 46.51 17.43
C PRO A 25 4.88 44.99 17.69
N SER A 26 5.26 44.64 18.92
CA SER A 26 5.79 43.34 19.32
C SER A 26 4.74 42.33 19.84
N GLN A 27 5.20 41.07 19.91
CA GLN A 27 4.97 40.12 21.01
C GLN A 27 3.72 39.20 20.96
N GLY A 28 3.95 37.89 20.83
CA GLY A 28 2.91 36.86 20.90
C GLY A 28 3.38 35.42 20.63
N ALA A 29 3.92 34.76 21.67
CA ALA A 29 3.99 33.30 21.90
C ALA A 29 4.30 32.29 20.76
N SER A 30 5.47 31.65 20.88
CA SER A 30 5.67 30.19 20.97
C SER A 30 5.16 29.21 19.88
N ALA A 31 6.15 28.61 19.20
CA ALA A 31 6.24 27.20 18.80
C ALA A 31 5.11 26.55 17.94
N GLY A 32 5.45 26.24 16.69
CA GLY A 32 4.77 25.25 15.86
C GLY A 32 5.66 24.77 14.73
N PHE A 33 6.01 23.47 14.71
CA PHE A 33 6.71 22.86 13.57
C PHE A 33 5.81 22.93 12.32
N GLY A 34 6.29 23.56 11.25
CA GLY A 34 5.49 23.71 10.04
C GLY A 34 6.31 23.94 8.78
N SER A 35 6.55 22.87 8.02
CA SER A 35 6.00 22.75 6.66
C SER A 35 6.21 21.33 6.14
N MET A 36 5.15 20.72 5.61
CA MET A 36 5.17 19.33 5.14
C MET A 36 5.83 19.22 3.76
N SER A 37 6.72 18.26 3.58
CA SER A 37 7.15 17.80 2.26
C SER A 37 6.02 17.02 1.57
N THR A 38 5.25 17.71 0.73
CA THR A 38 4.49 17.21 -0.44
C THR A 38 4.04 15.72 -0.41
N PRO A 39 2.82 15.41 0.05
CA PRO A 39 2.26 14.06 0.06
C PRO A 39 1.70 13.64 -1.32
N SER A 40 2.50 13.73 -2.39
CA SER A 40 2.06 13.39 -3.76
C SER A 40 2.37 11.95 -4.19
N GLN A 41 3.17 11.21 -3.42
CA GLN A 41 3.33 9.75 -3.60
C GLN A 41 2.41 8.93 -2.67
N LEU A 42 1.95 9.51 -1.56
CA LEU A 42 1.00 8.86 -0.66
C LEU A 42 -0.38 8.70 -1.29
N THR A 43 -0.85 9.64 -2.12
CA THR A 43 -2.18 9.55 -2.77
C THR A 43 -2.28 8.42 -3.81
N ALA A 44 -1.16 8.06 -4.47
CA ALA A 44 -1.10 6.93 -5.39
C ALA A 44 -1.07 5.58 -4.66
N LEU A 45 -0.59 5.56 -3.41
CA LEU A 45 -0.77 4.44 -2.48
C LEU A 45 -2.20 4.43 -1.94
N ASP A 46 -2.78 5.58 -1.56
CA ASP A 46 -4.13 5.71 -1.02
C ASP A 46 -5.20 5.07 -1.93
N GLY A 47 -5.12 5.28 -3.25
CA GLY A 47 -5.98 4.61 -4.23
C GLY A 47 -5.78 3.08 -4.35
N ARG A 48 -4.67 2.53 -3.87
CA ARG A 48 -4.40 1.08 -3.75
C ARG A 48 -4.62 0.56 -2.32
N LEU A 49 -4.63 1.44 -1.32
CA LEU A 49 -4.91 1.18 0.09
C LEU A 49 -6.40 1.31 0.40
N GLY A 50 -7.21 1.96 -0.45
CA GLY A 50 -8.68 1.85 -0.43
C GLY A 50 -9.21 0.44 -0.73
N TRP A 51 -8.32 -0.51 -1.01
CA TRP A 51 -8.58 -1.95 -1.06
C TRP A 51 -8.14 -2.70 0.22
N LEU A 52 -7.41 -2.05 1.13
CA LEU A 52 -7.50 -2.36 2.56
C LEU A 52 -8.75 -1.69 3.11
N ASP A 53 -9.92 -2.18 2.71
CA ASP A 53 -11.11 -1.89 3.48
C ASP A 53 -10.92 -2.52 4.87
N LEU A 54 -10.75 -1.66 5.88
CA LEU A 54 -10.64 -2.03 7.29
C LEU A 54 -11.90 -2.78 7.79
N ASN A 55 -12.97 -2.85 6.97
CA ASN A 55 -13.96 -3.93 7.02
C ASN A 55 -13.39 -5.27 6.52
N THR A 56 -12.29 -5.77 7.10
CA THR A 56 -11.89 -7.19 7.04
C THR A 56 -12.88 -8.05 7.84
N ARG A 57 -14.13 -8.11 7.36
CA ARG A 57 -15.23 -8.84 7.96
C ARG A 57 -14.95 -10.33 7.80
N ALA A 58 -15.30 -11.13 8.80
CA ALA A 58 -15.16 -12.60 8.80
C ALA A 58 -15.50 -13.29 7.46
N PRO A 59 -16.58 -12.98 6.71
CA PRO A 59 -16.84 -13.59 5.40
C PRO A 59 -15.74 -13.35 4.35
N VAL A 60 -15.10 -12.16 4.33
CA VAL A 60 -14.03 -11.83 3.37
C VAL A 60 -12.77 -12.63 3.70
N VAL A 61 -12.44 -12.76 4.99
CA VAL A 61 -11.33 -13.58 5.48
C VAL A 61 -11.56 -15.06 5.15
N ASN A 62 -12.77 -15.58 5.39
CA ASN A 62 -13.12 -16.95 5.04
C ASN A 62 -13.07 -17.21 3.52
N HIS A 63 -13.48 -16.25 2.70
CA HIS A 63 -13.35 -16.37 1.24
C HIS A 63 -11.87 -16.41 0.81
N ALA A 64 -11.03 -15.54 1.37
CA ALA A 64 -9.59 -15.54 1.12
C ALA A 64 -8.90 -16.83 1.60
N LEU A 65 -9.27 -17.37 2.77
CA LEU A 65 -8.82 -18.70 3.22
C LEU A 65 -9.17 -19.77 2.19
N ASN A 66 -10.44 -19.86 1.78
CA ASN A 66 -10.90 -20.86 0.82
C ASN A 66 -10.14 -20.78 -0.52
N ILE A 67 -9.84 -19.58 -1.03
CA ILE A 67 -9.01 -19.39 -2.22
C ILE A 67 -7.60 -19.98 -2.00
N MET A 68 -6.92 -19.61 -0.90
CA MET A 68 -5.55 -20.07 -0.63
C MET A 68 -5.48 -21.58 -0.41
N PHE A 69 -6.41 -22.17 0.36
CA PHE A 69 -6.47 -23.63 0.55
C PHE A 69 -6.77 -24.36 -0.76
N SER A 70 -7.73 -23.86 -1.56
CA SER A 70 -8.09 -24.49 -2.85
C SER A 70 -6.95 -24.44 -3.85
N ALA A 71 -6.12 -23.39 -3.83
CA ALA A 71 -4.94 -23.30 -4.69
C ALA A 71 -3.77 -24.15 -4.16
N ALA A 72 -3.53 -24.17 -2.86
CA ALA A 72 -2.49 -25.00 -2.24
C ALA A 72 -2.76 -26.52 -2.39
N MET A 73 -3.98 -26.92 -2.75
CA MET A 73 -4.36 -28.31 -3.03
C MET A 73 -4.42 -28.64 -4.54
N GLN A 74 -3.91 -27.76 -5.41
CA GLN A 74 -3.70 -28.04 -6.83
C GLN A 74 -2.26 -28.52 -7.09
N ASP A 75 -2.01 -28.99 -8.31
CA ASP A 75 -0.66 -29.29 -8.78
C ASP A 75 -0.05 -28.07 -9.48
N GLY A 76 1.10 -27.58 -9.01
CA GLY A 76 1.87 -26.54 -9.70
C GLY A 76 2.70 -25.62 -8.80
N THR A 77 3.37 -24.65 -9.42
CA THR A 77 4.21 -23.67 -8.72
C THR A 77 3.40 -22.77 -7.78
N ASP A 78 2.21 -22.35 -8.18
CA ASP A 78 1.38 -21.46 -7.38
C ASP A 78 0.72 -22.19 -6.21
N ALA A 79 0.51 -23.50 -6.33
CA ALA A 79 0.11 -24.36 -5.22
C ALA A 79 1.20 -24.47 -4.15
N ASN A 80 2.46 -24.72 -4.57
CA ASN A 80 3.61 -24.72 -3.65
C ASN A 80 3.76 -23.37 -2.94
N ARG A 81 3.69 -22.25 -3.68
CA ARG A 81 3.75 -20.89 -3.11
C ARG A 81 2.59 -20.60 -2.14
N ALA A 82 1.37 -21.00 -2.47
CA ALA A 82 0.21 -20.86 -1.60
C ALA A 82 0.35 -21.71 -0.33
N GLY A 83 0.83 -22.95 -0.46
CA GLY A 83 1.15 -23.83 0.64
C GLY A 83 2.20 -23.24 1.58
N ARG A 84 3.36 -22.81 1.03
CA ARG A 84 4.43 -22.14 1.79
C ARG A 84 3.96 -20.87 2.49
N PHE A 85 3.09 -20.07 1.87
CA PHE A 85 2.46 -18.91 2.52
C PHE A 85 1.60 -19.31 3.74
N LEU A 86 0.74 -20.33 3.59
CA LEU A 86 -0.10 -20.83 4.69
C LEU A 86 0.74 -21.43 5.83
N LEU A 87 1.81 -22.17 5.49
CA LEU A 87 2.76 -22.71 6.45
C LEU A 87 3.50 -21.61 7.22
N ALA A 88 3.97 -20.56 6.52
CA ALA A 88 4.64 -19.42 7.14
C ALA A 88 3.70 -18.62 8.06
N LEU A 89 2.41 -18.47 7.71
CA LEU A 89 1.43 -17.87 8.62
C LEU A 89 1.18 -18.73 9.86
N TRP A 90 1.25 -20.06 9.74
CA TRP A 90 1.04 -20.99 10.85
C TRP A 90 2.25 -21.10 11.79
N SER A 91 3.47 -21.08 11.26
CA SER A 91 4.71 -21.30 12.02
C SER A 91 5.89 -20.60 11.33
N PRO A 92 6.00 -19.26 11.43
CA PRO A 92 7.00 -18.48 10.68
C PRO A 92 8.45 -18.83 11.03
N ASP A 93 8.69 -19.30 12.26
CA ASP A 93 10.02 -19.76 12.72
C ASP A 93 10.45 -21.10 12.09
N GLN A 94 9.49 -21.89 11.58
CA GLN A 94 9.72 -23.19 10.95
C GLN A 94 9.67 -23.11 9.42
N TYR A 95 8.82 -22.23 8.89
CA TYR A 95 8.58 -22.08 7.45
C TYR A 95 8.87 -20.63 7.03
N PRO A 96 10.13 -20.30 6.71
CA PRO A 96 10.50 -18.95 6.26
C PRO A 96 9.87 -18.65 4.89
N LEU A 97 9.27 -17.47 4.77
CA LEU A 97 8.58 -17.05 3.54
C LEU A 97 9.49 -16.18 2.67
N ASP A 98 9.71 -16.58 1.42
CA ASP A 98 10.26 -15.66 0.42
C ASP A 98 9.16 -14.69 -0.06
N LEU A 99 9.35 -13.40 0.20
CA LEU A 99 8.42 -12.36 -0.25
C LEU A 99 8.41 -12.19 -1.78
N ASN A 100 9.45 -12.65 -2.49
CA ASN A 100 9.48 -12.64 -3.95
C ASN A 100 8.46 -13.61 -4.54
N ASP A 101 8.22 -14.76 -3.91
CA ASP A 101 7.23 -15.75 -4.37
C ASP A 101 5.81 -15.17 -4.40
N LEU A 102 5.47 -14.30 -3.44
CA LEU A 102 4.19 -13.58 -3.39
C LEU A 102 4.00 -12.61 -4.57
N GLY A 103 5.09 -12.17 -5.18
CA GLY A 103 5.11 -11.29 -6.36
C GLY A 103 4.72 -12.00 -7.65
N TYR A 104 4.77 -13.33 -7.70
CA TYR A 104 4.38 -14.14 -8.85
C TYR A 104 2.93 -14.62 -8.80
N PHE A 105 2.22 -14.42 -7.67
CA PHE A 105 0.81 -14.77 -7.57
C PHE A 105 -0.03 -14.05 -8.63
N ASP A 106 -1.02 -14.78 -9.15
CA ASP A 106 -2.06 -14.21 -9.98
C ASP A 106 -2.93 -13.20 -9.21
N ARG A 107 -3.92 -12.63 -9.88
CA ARG A 107 -4.76 -11.58 -9.28
C ARG A 107 -5.56 -12.06 -8.07
N GLU A 108 -5.99 -13.32 -8.05
CA GLU A 108 -6.89 -13.86 -7.03
C GLU A 108 -6.12 -14.39 -5.81
N LEU A 109 -4.95 -15.00 -6.03
CA LEU A 109 -4.01 -15.35 -4.97
C LEU A 109 -3.37 -14.10 -4.35
N ASN A 110 -3.02 -13.09 -5.14
CA ASN A 110 -2.52 -11.82 -4.60
C ASN A 110 -3.59 -11.08 -3.79
N TYR A 111 -4.87 -11.17 -4.19
CA TYR A 111 -6.01 -10.69 -3.39
C TYR A 111 -6.06 -11.40 -2.02
N ALA A 112 -6.13 -12.73 -2.04
CA ALA A 112 -6.35 -13.53 -0.86
C ALA A 112 -5.17 -13.45 0.14
N CYS A 113 -3.93 -13.61 -0.34
CA CYS A 113 -2.71 -13.44 0.45
C CYS A 113 -2.68 -12.09 1.19
N ARG A 114 -2.95 -10.99 0.47
CA ARG A 114 -2.90 -9.64 1.06
C ARG A 114 -4.03 -9.43 2.07
N HIS A 115 -5.24 -9.89 1.80
CA HIS A 115 -6.34 -9.78 2.76
C HIS A 115 -6.09 -10.59 4.05
N LEU A 116 -5.51 -11.79 3.96
CA LEU A 116 -5.14 -12.59 5.14
C LEU A 116 -4.05 -11.91 5.96
N ALA A 117 -2.95 -11.48 5.32
CA ALA A 117 -1.86 -10.79 6.00
C ALA A 117 -2.33 -9.48 6.67
N ASN A 118 -3.13 -8.68 5.95
CA ASN A 118 -3.67 -7.43 6.49
C ASN A 118 -4.61 -7.66 7.67
N PHE A 119 -5.45 -8.71 7.64
CA PHE A 119 -6.35 -9.03 8.74
C PHE A 119 -5.59 -9.46 10.01
N ILE A 120 -4.60 -10.34 9.87
CA ILE A 120 -3.71 -10.78 10.96
C ILE A 120 -3.04 -9.57 11.61
N ILE A 121 -2.47 -8.66 10.81
CA ILE A 121 -1.78 -7.45 11.29
C ILE A 121 -2.77 -6.44 11.91
N ALA A 122 -3.89 -6.15 11.25
CA ALA A 122 -4.83 -5.13 11.70
C ALA A 122 -5.61 -5.54 12.96
N CYS A 123 -5.96 -6.83 13.08
CA CYS A 123 -6.69 -7.36 14.24
C CYS A 123 -5.77 -7.94 15.33
N GLN A 124 -4.45 -8.00 15.10
CA GLN A 124 -3.47 -8.57 16.05
C GLN A 124 -3.81 -10.02 16.46
N VAL A 125 -4.33 -10.80 15.50
CA VAL A 125 -4.74 -12.20 15.70
C VAL A 125 -3.70 -13.15 15.12
N SER A 126 -3.45 -14.28 15.79
CA SER A 126 -2.64 -15.35 15.21
C SER A 126 -3.44 -16.10 14.15
N PHE A 127 -2.80 -16.55 13.07
CA PHE A 127 -3.43 -17.41 12.06
C PHE A 127 -4.06 -18.68 12.68
N ARG A 128 -3.45 -19.21 13.76
CA ARG A 128 -3.97 -20.35 14.55
C ARG A 128 -5.27 -20.08 15.31
N GLN A 129 -5.75 -18.83 15.34
CA GLN A 129 -7.06 -18.47 15.86
C GLN A 129 -8.14 -18.44 14.76
N LEU A 130 -7.74 -18.58 13.49
CA LEU A 130 -8.60 -18.47 12.31
C LEU A 130 -8.84 -19.82 11.64
N VAL A 131 -7.85 -20.72 11.71
CA VAL A 131 -7.88 -22.08 11.16
C VAL A 131 -7.46 -23.10 12.23
N THR A 132 -8.00 -24.31 12.15
CA THR A 132 -7.66 -25.41 13.06
C THR A 132 -6.44 -26.18 12.57
N LEU A 133 -5.91 -27.09 13.41
CA LEU A 133 -4.84 -28.00 12.98
C LEU A 133 -5.29 -28.90 11.83
N SER A 134 -6.54 -29.41 11.89
CA SER A 134 -7.08 -30.33 10.87
C SER A 134 -7.34 -29.66 9.52
N ASP A 135 -7.58 -28.34 9.49
CA ASP A 135 -7.62 -27.58 8.23
C ASP A 135 -6.23 -27.49 7.56
N MET A 136 -5.17 -27.52 8.37
CA MET A 136 -3.77 -27.42 7.93
C MET A 136 -3.08 -28.78 7.72
N GLU A 137 -3.63 -29.88 8.23
CA GLU A 137 -3.11 -31.24 8.01
C GLU A 137 -2.80 -31.57 6.53
N PRO A 138 -3.70 -31.26 5.56
CA PRO A 138 -3.40 -31.46 4.13
C PRO A 138 -2.24 -30.59 3.63
N ILE A 139 -2.09 -29.37 4.17
CA ILE A 139 -1.02 -28.43 3.80
C ILE A 139 0.34 -28.92 4.34
N PHE A 140 0.39 -29.45 5.56
CA PHE A 140 1.62 -30.09 6.07
C PHE A 140 1.99 -31.33 5.26
N ALA A 141 1.01 -32.17 4.92
CA ALA A 141 1.25 -33.38 4.14
C ALA A 141 1.74 -33.09 2.70
N ALA A 142 1.28 -31.99 2.08
CA ALA A 142 1.68 -31.61 0.73
C ALA A 142 3.00 -30.80 0.68
N TRP A 143 3.27 -29.94 1.67
CA TRP A 143 4.30 -28.91 1.56
C TRP A 143 5.22 -28.78 2.79
N GLY A 144 4.99 -29.55 3.86
CA GLY A 144 5.71 -29.42 5.14
C GLY A 144 7.12 -30.04 5.18
N GLU A 145 7.43 -30.98 4.28
CA GLU A 145 8.70 -31.74 4.32
C GLU A 145 9.91 -30.99 3.75
N GLU A 146 9.72 -29.87 3.03
CA GLU A 146 10.84 -29.12 2.41
C GLU A 146 11.73 -28.36 3.42
N HIS A 147 11.38 -28.35 4.71
CA HIS A 147 12.00 -27.50 5.75
C HIS A 147 12.32 -28.20 7.10
N GLN A 148 12.46 -29.54 7.12
CA GLN A 148 13.06 -30.28 8.25
C GLN A 148 14.55 -30.58 8.04
#